data_AF-A0A2N1M227-F1
#
_entry.id   AF-A0A2N1M227-F1
#
_cell.length_a   1.000
_cell.length_b   1.000
_cell.length_c   1.000
_cell.angle_alpha   90.00
_cell.angle_beta   90.00
_cell.angle_gamma   90.00
#
_symmetry.space_group_name_H-M   'P 1'
#
loop_
_entity.id
_entity.type
_entity.pdbx_description
1 polymer ?
#
loop_
_entity_poly.entity_id
_entity_poly.type
_entity_poly.pdbx_seq_one_letter_code
_entity_poly.pdbx_strand_id
1 'polypeptide(L)'
;MVKTANYTPNRADVCCEAAQEWNKIKNKNSTEIEDIIKQYLATPFNLLNTGNFTKCISPKERKIAELEQICNITTDPQIRNDMYIKINDLRTEISSNKDKIMKLKRNAKYVQDCRAKKLKMLTEDQEVVRYDGRGRPPILFKYPDLHDQIHNSVEFGSADAK
;
A
#
# COMPACT_ATOMS: atom_id res chain seq x y z
N MET A 1 -18.93 -1.26 -20.56
CA MET A 1 -18.69 -0.25 -19.50
C MET A 1 -18.33 -0.95 -18.19
N VAL A 2 -17.04 -0.96 -17.82
CA VAL A 2 -16.58 -1.57 -16.56
C VAL A 2 -16.71 -0.51 -15.46
N LYS A 3 -17.66 -0.69 -14.54
CA LYS A 3 -17.77 0.14 -13.34
C LYS A 3 -16.73 -0.34 -12.32
N THR A 4 -15.51 0.18 -12.40
CA THR A 4 -14.54 0.07 -11.31
C THR A 4 -15.04 0.93 -10.15
N ALA A 5 -15.57 0.30 -9.10
CA ALA A 5 -15.80 1.00 -7.83
C ALA A 5 -14.43 1.39 -7.27
N ASN A 6 -13.97 2.60 -7.60
CA ASN A 6 -12.91 3.27 -6.88
C ASN A 6 -13.46 3.55 -5.49
N TYR A 7 -13.15 2.68 -4.54
CA TYR A 7 -13.44 2.90 -3.12
C TYR A 7 -12.43 3.93 -2.61
N THR A 8 -12.58 5.17 -3.07
CA THR A 8 -11.86 6.30 -2.51
C THR A 8 -12.24 6.34 -1.03
N PRO A 9 -11.30 6.11 -0.09
CA PRO A 9 -11.63 6.09 1.32
C PRO A 9 -12.32 7.39 1.69
N ASN A 10 -13.39 7.30 2.48
CA ASN A 10 -14.11 8.46 2.94
C ASN A 10 -13.14 9.41 3.64
N ARG A 11 -13.07 10.66 3.16
CA ARG A 11 -12.14 11.67 3.65
C ARG A 11 -12.28 11.88 5.16
N ALA A 12 -13.50 11.83 5.68
CA ALA A 12 -13.75 11.99 7.11
C ALA A 12 -13.08 10.88 7.92
N ASP A 13 -13.23 9.63 7.48
CA ASP A 13 -12.69 8.45 8.18
C ASP A 13 -11.16 8.47 8.18
N VAL A 14 -10.54 8.81 7.03
CA VAL A 14 -9.07 8.97 6.92
C VAL A 14 -8.55 10.09 7.82
N CYS A 15 -9.25 11.23 7.88
CA CYS A 15 -8.86 12.33 8.75
C CYS A 15 -9.00 11.96 10.23
N CYS A 16 -10.06 11.22 10.60
CA CYS A 16 -10.27 10.73 11.96
C CYS A 16 -9.19 9.74 12.39
N GLU A 17 -8.86 8.75 11.56
CA GLU A 17 -7.78 7.79 11.84
C GLU A 17 -6.42 8.49 11.95
N ALA A 18 -6.11 9.40 11.03
CA ALA A 18 -4.87 10.17 11.07
C ALA A 18 -4.75 11.02 12.35
N ALA A 19 -5.85 11.64 12.80
CA ALA A 19 -5.88 12.40 14.04
C ALA A 19 -5.67 11.51 15.28
N GLN A 20 -6.25 10.31 15.29
CA GLN A 20 -6.06 9.34 16.38
C GLN A 20 -4.61 8.86 16.48
N GLU A 21 -3.99 8.52 15.34
CA GLU A 21 -2.58 8.11 15.32
C GLU A 21 -1.64 9.26 15.70
N TRP A 22 -1.92 10.48 15.21
CA TRP A 22 -1.15 11.66 15.60
C TRP A 22 -1.19 11.93 17.11
N ASN A 23 -2.36 11.77 17.73
CA ASN A 23 -2.51 11.95 19.18
C ASN A 23 -1.66 10.96 19.99
N LYS A 24 -1.38 9.77 19.46
CA LYS A 24 -0.50 8.78 20.10
C LYS A 24 0.99 9.16 20.02
N ILE A 25 1.38 9.98 19.04
CA ILE A 25 2.79 10.28 18.75
C ILE A 25 3.19 11.67 19.23
N LYS A 26 2.28 12.65 19.22
CA LYS A 26 2.58 14.07 19.44
C LYS A 26 3.25 14.44 20.77
N ASN A 27 3.08 13.60 21.80
CA ASN A 27 3.63 13.83 23.14
C ASN A 27 4.85 12.95 23.46
N LYS A 28 5.34 12.17 22.48
CA LYS A 28 6.48 11.26 22.67
C LYS A 28 7.81 11.99 22.50
N ASN A 29 8.85 11.49 23.17
CA ASN A 29 10.21 12.01 23.00
C ASN A 29 10.86 11.51 21.69
N SER A 30 11.95 12.13 21.26
CA SER A 30 12.58 11.85 19.96
C SER A 30 13.00 10.39 19.81
N THR A 31 13.50 9.79 20.88
CA THR A 31 14.00 8.40 20.88
C THR A 31 12.87 7.39 20.71
N GLU A 32 11.75 7.61 21.42
CA GLU A 32 10.54 6.81 21.25
C GLU A 32 9.94 6.95 19.85
N ILE A 33 9.95 8.16 19.27
CA ILE A 33 9.48 8.39 17.90
C ILE A 33 10.35 7.62 16.90
N GLU A 34 11.68 7.64 17.06
CA GLU A 34 12.60 6.90 16.21
C GLU A 34 12.39 5.39 16.31
N ASP A 35 12.18 4.86 17.50
CA ASP A 35 11.92 3.43 17.69
C ASP A 35 10.58 2.99 17.10
N ILE A 36 9.56 3.85 17.18
CA ILE A 36 8.27 3.62 16.51
C ILE A 36 8.45 3.59 14.99
N ILE A 37 9.21 4.54 14.43
CA ILE A 37 9.50 4.57 12.98
C ILE A 37 10.27 3.30 12.58
N LYS A 38 11.30 2.91 13.33
CA LYS A 38 12.04 1.66 13.09
C LYS A 38 11.12 0.45 13.15
N GLN A 39 10.20 0.40 14.12
CA GLN A 39 9.22 -0.68 14.23
C GLN A 39 8.29 -0.71 13.03
N TYR A 40 7.77 0.42 12.56
CA TYR A 40 6.94 0.48 11.35
C TYR A 40 7.70 0.07 10.08
N LEU A 41 8.98 0.44 9.98
CA LEU A 41 9.84 0.08 8.84
C LEU A 41 10.30 -1.39 8.87
N ALA A 42 10.51 -1.94 10.08
CA ALA A 42 10.90 -3.33 10.32
C ALA A 42 9.71 -4.29 10.27
N THR A 43 8.49 -3.79 10.57
CA THR A 43 7.27 -4.56 10.36
C THR A 43 7.17 -4.82 8.86
N PRO A 44 7.30 -6.08 8.40
CA PRO A 44 7.15 -6.38 6.99
C PRO A 44 5.80 -5.81 6.57
N PHE A 45 5.78 -5.02 5.48
CA PHE A 45 4.56 -4.49 4.91
C PHE A 45 3.59 -5.64 4.83
N ASN A 46 2.61 -5.61 5.72
CA ASN A 46 1.70 -6.71 5.83
C ASN A 46 0.86 -6.64 4.56
N LEU A 47 1.23 -7.47 3.59
CA LEU A 47 0.33 -8.05 2.61
C LEU A 47 -0.71 -8.93 3.34
N LEU A 48 -1.15 -8.54 4.56
CA LEU A 48 -2.14 -9.17 5.43
C LEU A 48 -3.39 -9.49 4.63
N ASN A 49 -3.72 -8.67 3.63
CA ASN A 49 -4.82 -8.99 2.73
C ASN A 49 -4.56 -10.21 1.84
N THR A 50 -3.39 -10.33 1.19
CA THR A 50 -3.15 -11.51 0.32
C THR A 50 -3.06 -12.81 1.10
N GLY A 51 -2.43 -12.81 2.28
CA GLY A 51 -2.36 -13.98 3.16
C GLY A 51 -3.72 -14.37 3.73
N ASN A 52 -4.55 -13.38 4.10
CA ASN A 52 -5.93 -13.64 4.52
C ASN A 52 -6.78 -14.19 3.36
N PHE A 53 -6.63 -13.70 2.14
CA PHE A 53 -7.40 -14.21 0.99
C PHE A 53 -7.01 -15.64 0.61
N THR A 54 -5.72 -15.99 0.57
CA THR A 54 -5.28 -17.38 0.31
C THR A 54 -5.68 -18.31 1.45
N LYS A 55 -5.57 -17.85 2.71
CA LYS A 55 -6.03 -18.60 3.89
C LYS A 55 -7.55 -18.79 3.93
N CYS A 56 -8.32 -17.88 3.32
CA CYS A 56 -9.78 -17.99 3.22
C CYS A 56 -10.26 -18.81 2.01
N ILE A 57 -9.42 -19.04 1.00
CA ILE A 57 -9.79 -19.86 -0.18
C ILE A 57 -9.76 -21.35 0.16
N SER A 58 -8.71 -21.84 0.84
CA SER A 58 -8.57 -23.29 1.10
C SER A 58 -9.68 -23.91 1.96
N PRO A 59 -10.26 -23.23 2.99
CA PRO A 59 -11.41 -23.75 3.72
C PRO A 59 -12.69 -23.73 2.88
N LYS A 60 -12.85 -22.75 1.97
CA LYS A 60 -14.02 -22.66 1.08
C LYS A 60 -13.99 -23.73 -0.01
N GLU A 61 -12.82 -24.02 -0.58
CA GLU A 61 -12.64 -25.14 -1.52
C GLU A 61 -12.94 -26.48 -0.84
N ARG A 62 -12.52 -26.67 0.42
CA ARG A 62 -12.88 -27.86 1.22
C ARG A 62 -14.39 -27.95 1.47
N LYS A 63 -15.03 -26.83 1.84
CA LYS A 63 -16.48 -26.76 2.07
C LYS A 63 -17.29 -27.04 0.81
N ILE A 64 -16.80 -26.64 -0.37
CA ILE A 64 -17.40 -27.03 -1.65
C ILE A 64 -17.33 -28.55 -1.84
N ALA A 65 -16.17 -29.16 -1.63
CA ALA A 65 -16.02 -30.61 -1.78
C ALA A 65 -16.93 -31.40 -0.81
N GLU A 66 -17.07 -30.92 0.44
CA GLU A 66 -18.02 -31.49 1.41
C GLU A 66 -19.47 -31.38 0.91
N LEU A 67 -19.87 -30.20 0.43
CA LEU A 67 -21.22 -29.98 -0.11
C LEU A 67 -21.49 -30.82 -1.36
N GLU A 68 -20.51 -31.01 -2.24
CA GLU A 68 -20.61 -31.87 -3.43
C GLU A 68 -20.80 -33.34 -3.05
N GLN A 69 -20.08 -33.82 -2.03
CA GLN A 69 -20.30 -35.18 -1.49
C GLN A 69 -21.71 -35.34 -0.94
N ILE A 70 -22.21 -34.35 -0.19
CA ILE A 70 -23.57 -34.40 0.36
C ILE A 70 -24.61 -34.38 -0.76
N CYS A 71 -24.42 -33.59 -1.82
CA CYS A 71 -25.30 -33.59 -3.00
C CYS A 71 -25.41 -34.97 -3.66
N ASN A 72 -24.32 -35.74 -3.70
CA ASN A 72 -24.30 -37.06 -4.35
C ASN A 72 -25.04 -38.14 -3.56
N ILE A 73 -25.09 -38.03 -2.22
CA ILE A 73 -25.78 -38.99 -1.35
C ILE A 73 -27.22 -38.57 -1.02
N THR A 74 -27.55 -37.30 -1.22
CA THR A 74 -28.86 -36.75 -0.87
C THR A 74 -29.91 -37.10 -1.92
N THR A 75 -30.98 -37.77 -1.48
CA THR A 75 -32.14 -38.09 -2.33
C THR A 75 -33.17 -36.96 -2.34
N ASP A 76 -33.20 -36.12 -1.31
CA ASP A 76 -34.12 -34.98 -1.19
C ASP A 76 -33.82 -33.88 -2.23
N PRO A 77 -34.76 -33.56 -3.14
CA PRO A 77 -34.52 -32.57 -4.20
C PRO A 77 -34.35 -31.14 -3.71
N GLN A 78 -35.00 -30.76 -2.61
CA GLN A 78 -34.98 -29.40 -2.08
C GLN A 78 -33.64 -29.11 -1.40
N ILE A 79 -33.18 -30.05 -0.56
CA ILE A 79 -31.86 -30.00 0.08
C ILE A 79 -30.76 -29.97 -0.99
N ARG A 80 -30.88 -30.77 -2.04
CA ARG A 80 -29.93 -30.79 -3.15
C ARG A 80 -29.88 -29.45 -3.90
N ASN A 81 -31.02 -28.82 -4.16
CA ASN A 81 -31.08 -27.51 -4.81
C ASN A 81 -30.44 -26.41 -3.93
N ASP A 82 -30.75 -26.38 -2.64
CA ASP A 82 -30.18 -25.41 -1.69
C ASP A 82 -28.64 -25.54 -1.58
N MET A 83 -28.13 -26.77 -1.66
CA MET A 83 -26.69 -27.04 -1.69
C MET A 83 -26.05 -26.53 -2.99
N TYR A 84 -26.68 -26.74 -4.15
CA TYR A 84 -26.17 -26.21 -5.42
C TYR A 84 -26.07 -24.69 -5.42
N ILE A 85 -27.07 -23.99 -4.86
CA ILE A 85 -27.02 -22.53 -4.71
C ILE A 85 -25.80 -22.12 -3.88
N LYS A 86 -25.61 -22.74 -2.71
CA LYS A 86 -24.45 -22.46 -1.83
C LYS A 86 -23.11 -22.78 -2.50
N ILE A 87 -23.02 -23.85 -3.27
CA ILE A 87 -21.81 -24.21 -4.03
C ILE A 87 -21.49 -23.12 -5.06
N ASN A 88 -22.50 -22.64 -5.81
CA ASN A 88 -22.30 -21.58 -6.79
C ASN A 88 -21.88 -20.27 -6.13
N ASP A 89 -22.50 -19.87 -5.03
CA ASP A 89 -22.13 -18.67 -4.28
C ASP A 89 -20.67 -18.75 -3.83
N LEU A 90 -20.24 -19.88 -3.25
CA LEU A 90 -18.85 -20.09 -2.84
C LEU A 90 -17.88 -20.05 -4.03
N ARG A 91 -18.24 -20.66 -5.16
CA ARG A 91 -17.42 -20.64 -6.38
C ARG A 91 -17.24 -19.23 -6.94
N THR A 92 -18.31 -18.44 -7.00
CA THR A 92 -18.24 -17.03 -7.47
C THR A 92 -17.37 -16.19 -6.55
N GLU A 93 -17.48 -16.39 -5.23
CA GLU A 93 -16.66 -15.68 -4.25
C GLU A 93 -15.18 -16.05 -4.35
N ILE A 94 -14.86 -17.34 -4.51
CA ILE A 94 -13.49 -17.81 -4.74
C ILE A 94 -12.90 -17.19 -6.00
N SER A 95 -13.66 -17.16 -7.10
CA SER A 95 -13.21 -16.55 -8.36
C SER A 95 -12.89 -15.07 -8.18
N SER A 96 -13.79 -14.31 -7.54
CA SER A 96 -13.57 -12.90 -7.23
C SER A 96 -12.32 -12.66 -6.37
N ASN A 97 -12.10 -13.52 -5.37
CA ASN A 97 -10.94 -13.42 -4.49
C ASN A 97 -9.63 -13.77 -5.22
N LYS A 98 -9.63 -14.77 -6.12
CA LYS A 98 -8.48 -15.11 -6.98
C LYS A 98 -8.09 -13.91 -7.87
N ASP A 99 -9.07 -13.21 -8.44
CA ASP A 99 -8.82 -12.01 -9.25
C ASP A 99 -8.22 -10.86 -8.44
N LYS A 100 -8.72 -10.62 -7.23
CA LYS A 100 -8.17 -9.61 -6.31
C LYS A 100 -6.71 -9.93 -5.95
N ILE A 101 -6.41 -11.19 -5.63
CA ILE A 101 -5.04 -11.62 -5.34
C ILE A 101 -4.12 -11.37 -6.54
N MET A 102 -4.56 -11.69 -7.77
CA MET A 102 -3.76 -11.42 -8.96
C MET A 102 -3.43 -9.93 -9.13
N LYS A 103 -4.40 -9.04 -8.93
CA LYS A 103 -4.17 -7.59 -8.99
C LYS A 103 -3.17 -7.12 -7.93
N LEU A 104 -3.32 -7.60 -6.70
CA LEU A 104 -2.39 -7.29 -5.61
C LEU A 104 -0.98 -7.78 -5.90
N LYS A 105 -0.81 -8.98 -6.45
CA LYS A 105 0.50 -9.51 -6.87
C LYS A 105 1.16 -8.63 -7.94
N ARG A 106 0.40 -8.17 -8.94
CA ARG A 106 0.90 -7.26 -9.99
C ARG A 106 1.35 -5.92 -9.40
N ASN A 107 0.55 -5.34 -8.51
CA ASN A 107 0.91 -4.08 -7.84
C ASN A 107 2.15 -4.24 -6.96
N ALA A 108 2.27 -5.34 -6.21
CA ALA A 108 3.44 -5.62 -5.39
C ALA A 108 4.71 -5.73 -6.26
N LYS A 109 4.64 -6.44 -7.40
CA LYS A 109 5.74 -6.51 -8.36
C LYS A 109 6.12 -5.14 -8.91
N TYR A 110 5.14 -4.37 -9.37
CA TYR A 110 5.38 -3.01 -9.88
C TYR A 110 6.10 -2.13 -8.84
N VAL A 111 5.66 -2.15 -7.58
CA VAL A 111 6.31 -1.39 -6.51
C VAL A 111 7.75 -1.84 -6.28
N GLN A 112 8.02 -3.15 -6.34
CA GLN A 112 9.39 -3.68 -6.25
C GLN A 112 10.25 -3.20 -7.42
N ASP A 113 9.74 -3.27 -8.65
CA ASP A 113 10.43 -2.83 -9.86
C ASP A 113 10.76 -1.32 -9.80
N CYS A 114 9.82 -0.49 -9.35
CA CYS A 114 10.04 0.95 -9.14
C CYS A 114 11.14 1.22 -8.10
N ARG A 115 11.13 0.49 -6.98
CA ARG A 115 12.17 0.63 -5.94
C ARG A 115 13.54 0.23 -6.48
N ALA A 116 13.62 -0.86 -7.24
CA ALA A 116 14.86 -1.32 -7.87
C ALA A 116 15.38 -0.29 -8.89
N LYS A 117 14.51 0.26 -9.73
CA LYS A 117 14.88 1.31 -10.69
C LYS A 117 15.45 2.54 -9.97
N LYS A 118 14.77 3.02 -8.92
CA LYS A 118 15.25 4.16 -8.13
C LYS A 118 16.59 3.85 -7.45
N LEU A 119 16.79 2.62 -6.97
CA LEU A 119 18.07 2.20 -6.36
C LEU A 119 19.22 2.20 -7.37
N LYS A 120 18.98 1.75 -8.61
CA LYS A 120 19.97 1.82 -9.70
C LYS A 120 20.37 3.26 -10.01
N MET A 121 19.40 4.16 -10.19
CA MET A 121 19.65 5.59 -10.44
C MET A 121 20.47 6.27 -9.32
N LEU A 122 20.31 5.81 -8.08
CA LEU A 122 21.05 6.32 -6.91
C LEU A 122 22.49 5.80 -6.82
N THR A 123 22.75 4.57 -7.28
CA THR A 123 24.00 3.85 -6.99
C THR A 123 24.91 3.72 -8.21
N GLU A 124 24.32 3.50 -9.40
CA GLU A 124 25.02 3.26 -10.66
C GLU A 124 25.12 4.56 -11.48
N ASP A 125 24.00 5.27 -11.67
CA ASP A 125 23.94 6.41 -12.59
C ASP A 125 24.32 7.75 -11.92
N GLN A 126 24.40 7.79 -10.59
CA GLN A 126 24.70 8.97 -9.76
C GLN A 126 23.82 10.21 -10.09
N GLU A 127 22.67 10.00 -10.72
CA GLU A 127 21.72 11.04 -11.15
C GLU A 127 20.94 11.65 -9.97
N VAL A 128 20.88 10.95 -8.84
CA VAL A 128 20.07 11.35 -7.68
C VAL A 128 20.95 11.31 -6.42
N VAL A 129 21.01 12.42 -5.68
CA VAL A 129 21.78 12.52 -4.42
C VAL A 129 20.88 12.13 -3.25
N ARG A 130 21.36 11.24 -2.35
CA ARG A 130 20.68 10.97 -1.07
C ARG A 130 20.95 12.12 -0.10
N TYR A 131 19.89 12.59 0.55
CA TYR A 131 19.99 13.58 1.62
C TYR A 131 20.13 12.86 2.95
N ASP A 132 21.26 13.04 3.63
CA ASP A 132 21.57 12.32 4.87
C ASP A 132 20.91 12.95 6.11
N GLY A 133 20.29 14.13 5.99
CA GLY A 133 19.70 14.86 7.13
C GLY A 133 18.51 15.76 6.79
N ARG A 134 17.74 16.13 7.82
CA ARG A 134 16.63 17.09 7.69
C ARG A 134 17.15 18.46 7.27
N GLY A 135 16.61 18.99 6.17
CA GLY A 135 16.40 20.43 6.03
C GLY A 135 17.48 21.27 5.35
N ARG A 136 18.33 20.75 4.45
CA ARG A 136 19.04 21.61 3.45
C ARG A 136 19.65 20.76 2.32
N PRO A 137 19.49 21.17 1.05
CA PRO A 137 20.20 20.51 -0.05
C PRO A 137 21.73 20.69 0.05
N PRO A 138 22.56 19.66 -0.26
CA PRO A 138 24.02 19.73 -0.24
C PRO A 138 24.60 20.88 -1.07
N ILE A 139 23.89 21.32 -2.10
CA ILE A 139 24.34 22.42 -2.96
C ILE A 139 24.50 23.74 -2.20
N LEU A 140 23.70 23.96 -1.14
CA LEU A 140 23.81 25.14 -0.29
C LEU A 140 25.04 25.08 0.64
N PHE A 141 25.63 23.90 0.85
CA PHE A 141 26.91 23.76 1.54
C PHE A 141 28.10 23.93 0.60
N LYS A 142 27.93 23.65 -0.69
CA LYS A 142 28.97 23.92 -1.69
C LYS A 142 29.14 25.41 -1.99
N TYR A 143 28.05 26.18 -1.86
CA TYR A 143 28.02 27.62 -2.11
C TYR A 143 27.29 28.31 -0.95
N PRO A 144 28.00 28.67 0.14
CA PRO A 144 27.39 29.28 1.34
C PRO A 144 26.67 30.59 1.04
N ASP A 145 27.19 31.32 0.05
CA ASP A 145 26.77 32.60 -0.50
C ASP A 145 25.61 32.50 -1.50
N LEU A 146 25.31 31.31 -2.03
CA LEU A 146 24.23 31.11 -3.01
C LEU A 146 22.85 31.49 -2.44
N HIS A 147 22.64 31.25 -1.14
CA HIS A 147 21.39 31.63 -0.49
C HIS A 147 21.21 33.15 -0.47
N ASP A 148 22.26 33.88 -0.09
CA ASP A 148 22.24 35.34 -0.02
C ASP A 148 22.18 35.94 -1.44
N GLN A 149 22.83 35.30 -2.41
CA GLN A 149 22.77 35.71 -3.81
C GLN A 149 21.38 35.53 -4.42
N ILE A 150 20.70 34.41 -4.14
CA ILE A 150 19.31 34.18 -4.56
C ILE A 150 18.38 35.19 -3.88
N HIS A 151 18.54 35.40 -2.57
CA HIS A 151 17.73 36.35 -1.82
C HIS A 151 17.88 37.77 -2.37
N ASN A 152 19.12 38.22 -2.59
CA ASN A 152 19.41 39.54 -3.15
C ASN A 152 18.86 39.68 -4.57
N SER A 153 18.95 38.62 -5.39
CA SER A 153 18.47 38.65 -6.77
C SER A 153 16.94 38.75 -6.87
N VAL A 154 16.21 38.15 -5.93
CA VAL A 154 14.74 38.22 -5.83
C VAL A 154 14.28 39.54 -5.19
N GLU A 155 14.91 39.99 -4.10
CA GLU A 155 14.51 41.19 -3.37
C GLU A 155 14.90 42.48 -4.11
N PHE A 156 16.09 42.52 -4.70
CA PHE A 156 16.61 43.70 -5.40
C PHE A 156 16.47 43.61 -6.92
N GLY A 157 15.68 42.65 -7.42
CA GLY A 157 15.35 42.52 -8.84
C GLY A 157 16.55 42.33 -9.77
N SER A 158 17.68 41.86 -9.24
CA SER A 158 18.91 41.68 -10.03
C SER A 158 18.78 40.56 -11.08
N ALA A 159 17.77 39.71 -10.92
CA ALA A 159 17.40 38.67 -11.88
C ALA A 159 16.53 39.16 -13.05
N ASP A 160 15.90 40.34 -12.93
CA ASP A 160 15.24 40.98 -14.07
C ASP A 160 16.31 41.64 -14.93
N ALA A 161 16.50 41.11 -16.14
CA ALA A 161 17.34 41.75 -17.13
C ALA A 161 16.76 43.14 -17.45
N LYS A 162 17.63 44.17 -17.42
CA LYS A 162 17.29 45.53 -17.88
C LYS A 162 16.87 45.55 -19.35
#